data_AF-A0A966NLM7-F1
#
_entry.id   AF-A0A966NLM7-F1
#
_cell.length_a   1.000
_cell.length_b   1.000
_cell.length_c   1.000
_cell.angle_alpha   90.00
_cell.angle_beta   90.00
_cell.angle_gamma   90.00
#
_symmetry.space_group_name_H-M   'P 1'
#
loop_
_entity.id
_entity.type
_entity.pdbx_description
1 polymer ?
#
loop_
_entity_poly.entity_id
_entity_poly.type
_entity_poly.pdbx_seq_one_letter_code
_entity_poly.pdbx_strand_id
1 'polypeptide(L)'
;MRTGAGRIIRDAGFLAAAAFATGLHLCIAFGASIGGLATPIGTPTNLIGLGFIREQTGTTISFPGWCAMSLPIVAVMATFLVAAMARMFPAGVDRIAGVQAFVRSERSRLGSWTTGQRSTAIAFGTTVAMWVLP
;
A
#
# COMPACT_ATOMS: atom_id res chain seq x y z
N MET A 1 -2.97 -48.65 -9.55
CA MET A 1 -2.81 -47.93 -8.27
C MET A 1 -1.92 -46.69 -8.49
N ARG A 2 -2.51 -45.52 -8.75
CA ARG A 2 -1.78 -44.24 -8.79
C ARG A 2 -1.61 -43.78 -7.35
N THR A 3 -0.37 -43.83 -6.88
CA THR A 3 0.10 -43.66 -5.49
C THR A 3 -0.32 -42.33 -4.87
N GLY A 4 -0.85 -42.38 -3.64
CA GLY A 4 -1.38 -41.23 -2.88
C GLY A 4 -0.38 -40.09 -2.61
N ALA A 5 0.92 -40.34 -2.73
CA ALA A 5 1.96 -39.33 -2.58
C ALA A 5 1.85 -38.17 -3.60
N GLY A 6 1.46 -38.45 -4.84
CA GLY A 6 1.29 -37.42 -5.87
C GLY A 6 0.05 -36.53 -5.69
N ARG A 7 -0.89 -36.94 -4.83
CA ARG A 7 -2.05 -36.14 -4.42
C ARG A 7 -1.66 -35.20 -3.27
N ILE A 8 -0.96 -35.73 -2.26
CA ILE A 8 -0.48 -34.96 -1.09
C ILE A 8 0.42 -33.78 -1.51
N ILE A 9 1.36 -33.99 -2.43
CA ILE A 9 2.27 -32.92 -2.89
C ILE A 9 1.51 -31.82 -3.66
N ARG A 10 0.50 -32.20 -4.45
CA ARG A 10 -0.30 -31.27 -5.24
C ARG A 10 -1.24 -30.44 -4.36
N ASP A 11 -1.84 -31.10 -3.36
CA ASP A 11 -2.71 -30.46 -2.37
C ASP A 11 -1.89 -29.48 -1.50
N ALA A 12 -0.68 -29.86 -1.08
CA ALA A 12 0.21 -28.97 -0.32
C ALA A 12 0.62 -27.72 -1.13
N GLY A 13 0.93 -27.86 -2.42
CA GLY A 13 1.25 -26.73 -3.30
C GLY A 13 0.06 -25.79 -3.52
N PHE A 14 -1.15 -26.33 -3.66
CA PHE A 14 -2.38 -25.55 -3.75
C PHE A 14 -2.68 -24.77 -2.46
N LEU A 15 -2.51 -25.42 -1.30
CA LEU A 15 -2.72 -24.80 0.01
C LEU A 15 -1.73 -23.65 0.27
N ALA A 16 -0.46 -23.83 -0.12
CA ALA A 16 0.55 -22.78 -0.02
C ALA A 16 0.20 -21.56 -0.91
N ALA A 17 -0.24 -21.80 -2.15
CA ALA A 17 -0.67 -20.74 -3.05
C ALA A 17 -1.90 -19.98 -2.54
N ALA A 18 -2.88 -20.70 -1.98
CA ALA A 18 -4.08 -20.10 -1.39
C ALA A 18 -3.76 -19.27 -0.14
N ALA A 19 -2.86 -19.76 0.71
CA ALA A 19 -2.39 -19.02 1.89
C ALA A 19 -1.65 -17.74 1.48
N PHE A 20 -0.74 -17.80 0.50
CA PHE A 20 -0.07 -16.61 -0.01
C PHE A 20 -1.05 -15.61 -0.62
N ALA A 21 -1.99 -16.05 -1.45
CA ALA A 21 -3.01 -15.19 -2.03
C ALA A 21 -3.83 -14.50 -0.93
N THR A 22 -4.20 -15.22 0.13
CA THR A 22 -4.91 -14.66 1.29
C THR A 22 -4.07 -13.61 2.00
N GLY A 23 -2.80 -13.92 2.31
CA GLY A 23 -1.86 -12.99 2.93
C GLY A 23 -1.65 -11.72 2.10
N LEU A 24 -1.58 -11.84 0.77
CA LEU A 24 -1.46 -10.71 -0.13
C LEU A 24 -2.70 -9.80 -0.09
N HIS A 25 -3.91 -10.38 -0.10
CA HIS A 25 -5.15 -9.59 0.03
C HIS A 25 -5.21 -8.86 1.38
N LEU A 26 -4.85 -9.52 2.48
CA LEU A 26 -4.79 -8.91 3.80
C LEU A 26 -3.75 -7.77 3.84
N CYS A 27 -2.58 -7.99 3.24
CA CYS A 27 -1.53 -6.98 3.15
C CYS A 27 -2.02 -5.73 2.40
N ILE A 28 -2.79 -5.89 1.31
CA ILE A 28 -3.36 -4.76 0.57
C ILE A 28 -4.42 -4.04 1.43
N ALA A 29 -5.32 -4.79 2.07
CA ALA A 29 -6.39 -4.22 2.89
C ALA A 29 -5.85 -3.42 4.08
N PHE A 30 -4.95 -4.01 4.87
CA PHE A 30 -4.30 -3.31 5.99
C PHE A 30 -3.37 -2.20 5.53
N GLY A 31 -2.67 -2.40 4.40
CA GLY A 31 -1.80 -1.39 3.80
C GLY A 31 -2.55 -0.13 3.39
N ALA A 32 -3.75 -0.28 2.81
CA ALA A 32 -4.62 0.84 2.47
C ALA A 32 -5.07 1.62 3.73
N SER A 33 -5.44 0.90 4.80
CA SER A 33 -5.80 1.51 6.08
C SER A 33 -4.64 2.28 6.73
N ILE A 34 -3.44 1.69 6.75
CA ILE A 34 -2.24 2.33 7.28
C ILE A 34 -1.87 3.57 6.44
N GLY A 35 -1.95 3.47 5.11
CA GLY A 35 -1.68 4.60 4.21
C GLY A 35 -2.61 5.80 4.45
N GLY A 36 -3.86 5.56 4.83
CA GLY A 36 -4.84 6.61 5.16
C GLY A 36 -4.43 7.51 6.33
N LEU A 37 -3.52 7.07 7.20
CA LEU A 37 -3.02 7.87 8.31
C LEU A 37 -1.97 8.91 7.88
N ALA A 38 -1.33 8.71 6.73
CA ALA A 38 -0.15 9.47 6.31
C ALA A 38 -0.43 10.97 6.12
N THR A 39 -1.66 11.31 5.71
CA THR A 39 -2.05 12.70 5.43
C THR A 39 -3.37 13.04 6.12
N PRO A 40 -3.62 14.33 6.41
CA PRO A 40 -4.92 14.77 6.95
C PRO A 40 -6.13 14.35 6.12
N ILE A 41 -5.96 14.19 4.81
CA ILE A 41 -7.04 13.94 3.84
C ILE A 41 -7.27 12.43 3.64
N GLY A 42 -6.37 11.58 4.12
CA GLY A 42 -6.42 10.14 3.88
C GLY A 42 -7.70 9.48 4.42
N THR A 43 -8.22 9.95 5.56
CA THR A 43 -9.50 9.51 6.10
C THR A 43 -10.27 10.66 6.77
N PRO A 44 -11.62 10.61 6.82
CA PRO A 44 -12.42 11.62 7.50
C PRO A 44 -12.06 11.79 9.00
N THR A 45 -11.60 10.71 9.64
CA THR A 45 -11.24 10.71 11.07
C THR A 45 -10.07 11.65 11.38
N ASN A 46 -9.11 11.81 10.46
CA ASN A 46 -7.96 12.69 10.66
C ASN A 46 -8.39 14.16 10.69
N LEU A 47 -9.29 14.56 9.77
CA LEU A 47 -9.85 15.91 9.75
C LEU A 47 -10.69 16.22 10.98
N ILE A 48 -11.51 15.26 11.42
CA ILE A 48 -12.28 15.39 12.66
C ILE A 48 -11.33 15.56 13.86
N GLY A 49 -10.28 14.75 13.95
CA GLY A 49 -9.26 14.85 15.01
C GLY A 49 -8.53 16.20 15.03
N LEU A 50 -8.14 16.71 13.86
CA LEU A 50 -7.55 18.04 13.72
C LEU A 50 -8.50 19.15 14.21
N GLY A 51 -9.80 19.03 13.89
CA GLY A 51 -10.84 19.94 14.38
C GLY A 51 -10.94 19.92 15.91
N PHE A 52 -11.00 18.72 16.49
CA PHE A 52 -11.04 18.55 17.96
C PHE A 52 -9.82 19.11 18.66
N ILE A 53 -8.62 18.87 18.14
CA ILE A 53 -7.37 19.43 18.71
C ILE A 53 -7.44 20.95 18.69
N ARG A 54 -7.88 21.54 17.58
CA ARG A 54 -8.04 22.99 17.45
C ARG A 54 -9.06 23.53 18.46
N GLU A 55 -10.19 22.87 18.63
CA GLU A 55 -11.26 23.31 19.53
C GLU A 55 -10.83 23.23 21.01
N GLN A 56 -10.11 22.18 21.41
CA GLN A 56 -9.72 21.97 22.80
C GLN A 56 -8.44 22.73 23.20
N THR A 57 -7.49 22.91 22.28
CA THR A 57 -6.16 23.45 22.59
C THR A 57 -5.90 24.83 21.98
N GLY A 58 -6.77 25.31 21.08
CA GLY A 58 -6.54 26.50 20.28
C GLY A 58 -5.44 26.36 19.23
N THR A 59 -4.78 25.20 19.12
CA THR A 59 -3.63 24.99 18.24
C THR A 59 -4.06 24.42 16.89
N THR A 60 -3.58 25.04 15.80
CA THR A 60 -3.79 24.53 14.43
C THR A 60 -2.55 23.78 13.95
N ILE A 61 -2.71 22.48 13.64
CA ILE A 61 -1.66 21.68 13.01
C ILE A 61 -1.74 21.88 11.48
N SER A 62 -0.64 22.31 10.88
CA SER A 62 -0.54 22.48 9.44
C SER A 62 -0.46 21.13 8.72
N PHE A 63 -0.75 21.12 7.40
CA PHE A 63 -0.65 19.90 6.59
C PHE A 63 0.75 19.25 6.65
N PRO A 64 1.87 20.00 6.53
CA PRO A 64 3.21 19.44 6.70
C PRO A 64 3.48 18.97 8.12
N GLY A 65 2.96 19.68 9.13
CA GLY A 65 3.11 19.29 10.53
C GLY A 65 2.48 17.92 10.83
N TRP A 66 1.30 17.66 10.28
CA TRP A 66 0.69 16.32 10.34
C TRP A 66 1.54 15.28 9.63
N CYS A 67 1.95 15.55 8.39
CA CYS A 67 2.72 14.60 7.60
C CYS A 67 4.06 14.25 8.28
N ALA A 68 4.74 15.23 8.88
CA ALA A 68 6.00 15.04 9.59
C ALA A 68 5.85 14.10 10.81
N MET A 69 4.72 14.15 11.52
CA MET A 69 4.41 13.21 12.60
C MET A 69 3.95 11.84 12.08
N SER A 70 3.06 11.83 11.09
CA SER A 70 2.37 10.61 10.67
C SER A 70 3.19 9.73 9.72
N LEU A 71 4.01 10.31 8.83
CA LEU A 71 4.80 9.54 7.86
C LEU A 71 5.79 8.57 8.52
N PRO A 72 6.56 8.94 9.56
CA PRO A 72 7.42 7.98 10.28
C PRO A 72 6.62 6.83 10.88
N ILE A 73 5.46 7.11 11.48
CA ILE A 73 4.59 6.09 12.07
C ILE A 73 4.08 5.13 11.00
N VAL A 74 3.58 5.67 9.89
CA VAL A 74 3.10 4.88 8.74
C VAL A 74 4.21 4.03 8.14
N ALA A 75 5.44 4.55 8.02
CA ALA A 75 6.58 3.80 7.51
C ALA A 75 6.91 2.60 8.41
N VAL A 76 6.92 2.79 9.74
CA VAL A 76 7.14 1.70 10.70
C VAL A 76 6.01 0.68 10.63
N MET A 77 4.75 1.12 10.63
CA MET A 77 3.59 0.22 10.53
C MET A 77 3.56 -0.56 9.22
N ALA A 78 3.85 0.08 8.09
CA ALA A 78 3.88 -0.56 6.78
C ALA A 78 5.02 -1.59 6.69
N THR A 79 6.21 -1.24 7.21
CA THR A 79 7.34 -2.17 7.28
C THR A 79 7.00 -3.39 8.12
N PHE A 80 6.40 -3.17 9.30
CA PHE A 80 5.95 -4.25 10.18
C PHE A 80 4.89 -5.12 9.50
N LEU A 81 3.89 -4.51 8.85
CA LEU A 81 2.84 -5.24 8.14
C LEU A 81 3.44 -6.15 7.06
N VAL A 82 4.29 -5.60 6.18
CA VAL A 82 4.90 -6.37 5.09
C VAL A 82 5.76 -7.50 5.65
N ALA A 83 6.57 -7.24 6.68
CA ALA A 83 7.41 -8.25 7.32
C ALA A 83 6.56 -9.36 7.97
N ALA A 84 5.49 -9.00 8.69
CA ALA A 84 4.58 -9.93 9.32
C ALA A 84 3.84 -10.79 8.29
N MET A 85 3.29 -10.17 7.24
CA MET A 85 2.58 -10.88 6.17
C MET A 85 3.53 -11.82 5.40
N ALA A 86 4.75 -11.37 5.08
CA ALA A 86 5.75 -12.21 4.41
C ALA A 86 6.18 -13.42 5.26
N ARG A 87 6.22 -13.28 6.59
CA ARG A 87 6.55 -14.37 7.52
C ARG A 87 5.39 -15.33 7.76
N MET A 88 4.16 -14.82 7.86
CA MET A 88 2.96 -15.63 8.13
C MET A 88 2.44 -16.35 6.88
N PHE A 89 2.58 -15.73 5.71
CA PHE A 89 2.08 -16.22 4.43
C PHE A 89 3.22 -16.27 3.40
N PRO A 90 4.20 -17.19 3.56
CA PRO A 90 5.32 -17.28 2.64
C PRO A 90 4.85 -17.64 1.23
N ALA A 91 5.47 -17.04 0.21
CA ALA A 91 5.11 -17.23 -1.20
C ALA A 91 5.38 -18.65 -1.73
N GLY A 92 6.21 -19.44 -1.04
CA GLY A 92 6.62 -20.78 -1.47
C GLY A 92 7.49 -20.82 -2.72
N VAL A 93 7.82 -19.65 -3.31
CA VAL A 93 8.62 -19.49 -4.52
C VAL A 93 9.48 -18.25 -4.37
N ASP A 94 10.81 -18.38 -4.52
CA ASP A 94 11.73 -17.24 -4.42
C ASP A 94 11.73 -16.37 -5.69
N ARG A 95 11.48 -16.98 -6.86
CA ARG A 95 11.48 -16.29 -8.14
C ARG A 95 10.49 -16.90 -9.12
N ILE A 96 9.65 -16.06 -9.71
CA ILE A 96 8.77 -16.45 -10.81
C ILE A 96 9.52 -16.17 -12.12
N ALA A 97 9.85 -17.23 -12.85
CA ALA A 97 10.48 -17.12 -14.17
C ALA A 97 9.59 -16.30 -15.12
N GLY A 98 10.17 -15.34 -15.84
CA GLY A 98 9.45 -14.51 -16.81
C GLY A 98 8.71 -13.28 -16.24
N VAL A 99 8.59 -13.11 -14.91
CA VAL A 99 7.91 -11.92 -14.33
C VAL A 99 8.53 -10.61 -14.80
N GLN A 100 9.85 -10.51 -14.89
CA GLN A 100 10.53 -9.30 -15.36
C GLN A 100 10.18 -8.97 -16.82
N ALA A 101 10.08 -9.99 -17.68
CA ALA A 101 9.67 -9.81 -19.07
C ALA A 101 8.20 -9.39 -19.17
N PHE A 102 7.33 -10.02 -18.38
CA PHE A 102 5.92 -9.69 -18.28
C PHE A 102 5.69 -8.24 -17.80
N VAL A 103 6.37 -7.81 -16.74
CA VAL A 103 6.28 -6.44 -16.22
C VAL A 103 6.77 -5.42 -17.26
N ARG A 104 7.85 -5.75 -18.00
CA ARG A 104 8.35 -4.89 -19.08
C ARG A 104 7.36 -4.78 -20.24
N SER A 105 6.75 -5.88 -20.67
CA SER A 105 5.76 -5.87 -21.76
C SER A 105 4.49 -5.11 -21.36
N GLU A 106 4.05 -5.26 -20.10
CA GLU A 106 2.89 -4.53 -19.60
C GLU A 106 3.18 -3.03 -19.51
N ARG A 107 4.37 -2.67 -19.02
CA ARG A 107 4.82 -1.27 -18.98
C ARG A 107 4.93 -0.66 -20.37
N SER A 108 5.39 -1.40 -21.39
CA SER A 108 5.42 -0.88 -22.76
C SER A 108 4.01 -0.73 -23.36
N ARG A 109 3.07 -1.58 -22.95
CA ARG A 109 1.67 -1.52 -23.40
C ARG A 109 0.93 -0.27 -22.91
N LEU A 110 1.29 0.25 -21.73
CA LEU A 110 0.71 1.49 -21.19
C LEU A 110 1.05 2.75 -22.03
N GLY A 111 2.13 2.71 -22.82
CA GLY A 111 2.52 3.81 -23.69
C GLY A 111 2.93 5.08 -22.94
N SER A 112 2.91 6.21 -23.65
CA SER A 112 3.18 7.54 -23.09
C SER A 112 1.97 8.06 -22.31
N TRP A 113 2.22 8.95 -21.33
CA TRP A 113 1.15 9.56 -20.54
C TRP A 113 0.18 10.34 -21.43
N THR A 114 -1.11 10.14 -21.18
CA THR A 114 -2.15 10.94 -21.82
C THR A 114 -2.15 12.37 -21.29
N THR A 115 -2.71 13.31 -22.06
CA THR A 115 -2.89 14.69 -21.62
C THR A 115 -3.66 14.77 -20.30
N GLY A 116 -4.67 13.91 -20.11
CA GLY A 116 -5.44 13.82 -18.87
C GLY A 116 -4.58 13.41 -17.68
N GLN A 117 -3.79 12.33 -17.81
CA GLN A 117 -2.89 11.88 -16.73
C GLN A 117 -1.86 12.96 -16.35
N ARG A 118 -1.28 13.64 -17.35
CA ARG A 118 -0.35 14.74 -17.12
C ARG A 118 -1.03 15.92 -16.42
N SER A 119 -2.22 16.30 -16.86
CA SER A 119 -2.99 17.38 -16.25
C SER A 119 -3.36 17.05 -14.79
N THR A 120 -3.82 15.84 -14.51
CA THR A 120 -4.15 15.40 -13.15
C THR A 120 -2.93 15.39 -12.25
N ALA A 121 -1.78 14.89 -12.73
CA ALA A 121 -0.54 14.88 -11.97
C ALA A 121 -0.05 16.31 -11.66
N ILE A 122 -0.16 17.24 -12.61
CA ILE A 122 0.19 18.65 -12.41
C ILE A 122 -0.75 19.28 -11.38
N ALA A 123 -2.07 19.14 -11.55
CA ALA A 123 -3.05 19.71 -10.63
C ALA A 123 -2.85 19.18 -9.20
N PHE A 124 -2.71 17.87 -9.03
CA PHE A 124 -2.44 17.25 -7.74
C PHE A 124 -1.11 17.75 -7.13
N GLY A 125 -0.05 17.79 -7.93
CA GLY A 125 1.26 18.28 -7.49
C GLY A 125 1.23 19.74 -7.05
N THR A 126 0.55 20.61 -7.81
CA THR A 126 0.37 22.03 -7.45
C THR A 126 -0.42 22.17 -6.15
N THR A 127 -1.51 21.42 -5.96
CA THR A 127 -2.28 21.42 -4.71
C THR A 127 -1.42 21.01 -3.52
N VAL A 128 -0.68 19.90 -3.63
CA VAL A 128 0.23 19.44 -2.56
C VAL A 128 1.32 20.47 -2.28
N ALA A 129 1.91 21.07 -3.32
CA ALA A 129 2.91 22.11 -3.16
C ALA A 129 2.35 23.34 -2.43
N MET A 130 1.13 23.78 -2.74
CA MET A 130 0.45 24.88 -2.05
C MET A 130 0.09 24.56 -0.60
N TRP A 131 -0.13 23.30 -0.24
CA TRP A 131 -0.32 22.91 1.16
C TRP A 131 0.98 22.86 1.96
N VAL A 132 2.12 22.66 1.28
CA VAL A 132 3.43 22.51 1.93
C VAL A 132 4.20 23.82 1.99
N LEU A 133 4.12 24.63 0.94
CA LEU A 133 4.73 25.95 0.89
C LEU A 133 3.90 26.95 1.72
N PRO A 134 4.55 27.88 2.45
CA PRO A 134 3.88 28.89 3.27
C PRO A 134 3.12 29.93 2.44
#